data_AF-A4X290-F1
#
_entry.id   AF-A4X290-F1
#
_cell.length_a   1.000
_cell.length_b   1.000
_cell.length_c   1.000
_cell.angle_alpha   90.00
_cell.angle_beta   90.00
_cell.angle_gamma   90.00
#
_symmetry.space_group_name_H-M   'P 1'
#
loop_
_entity.id
_entity.type
_entity.pdbx_description
1 polymer ?
#
loop_
_entity_poly.entity_id
_entity_poly.type
_entity_poly.pdbx_seq_one_letter_code
_entity_poly.pdbx_strand_id
1 'polypeptide(L)'
;MTIGQPTPPSRADVEVRFTAILNGGQSRDEVDRWATRAMQTLEYAEVDETIWWALGMLSGIDLRDGPDEPYLHDDEQVLGWLTEFRERCRAIS
;
A
#
# COMPACT_ATOMS: atom_id res chain seq x y z
N MET A 1 7.52 0.02 -30.05
CA MET A 1 7.20 1.11 -29.10
C MET A 1 7.91 0.77 -27.81
N THR A 2 8.93 1.54 -27.42
CA THR A 2 9.50 1.43 -26.07
C THR A 2 8.48 2.04 -25.13
N ILE A 3 7.58 1.20 -24.62
CA ILE A 3 6.79 1.52 -23.43
C ILE A 3 7.85 1.79 -22.35
N GLY A 4 7.95 3.03 -21.88
CA GLY A 4 8.89 3.38 -20.82
C GLY A 4 8.68 2.44 -19.63
N GLN A 5 9.75 2.05 -18.95
CA GLN A 5 9.61 1.18 -17.80
C GLN A 5 8.65 1.84 -16.78
N PRO A 6 7.69 1.09 -16.24
CA PRO A 6 6.74 1.63 -15.28
C PRO A 6 7.49 2.15 -14.06
N THR A 7 7.17 3.35 -13.63
CA THR A 7 7.82 3.99 -12.49
C THR A 7 7.10 3.58 -11.20
N PRO A 8 7.81 3.03 -10.20
CA PRO A 8 7.20 2.71 -8.90
C PRO A 8 6.67 3.96 -8.20
N PRO A 9 5.62 3.83 -7.36
CA PRO A 9 5.19 4.93 -6.50
C PRO A 9 6.31 5.33 -5.54
N SER A 10 6.39 6.62 -5.22
CA SER A 10 7.37 7.12 -4.26
C SER A 10 7.00 6.71 -2.84
N ARG A 11 7.96 6.79 -1.92
CA ARG A 11 7.72 6.59 -0.47
C ARG A 11 6.61 7.51 0.06
N ALA A 12 6.55 8.75 -0.44
CA ALA A 12 5.50 9.70 -0.09
C ALA A 12 4.13 9.28 -0.63
N ASP A 13 4.05 8.77 -1.85
CA ASP A 13 2.79 8.27 -2.41
C ASP A 13 2.20 7.14 -1.56
N VAL A 14 3.05 6.20 -1.13
CA VAL A 14 2.66 5.09 -0.26
C VAL A 14 2.22 5.59 1.13
N GLU A 15 2.99 6.48 1.76
CA GLU A 15 2.66 7.04 3.07
C GLU A 15 1.32 7.80 3.07
N VAL A 16 1.03 8.52 1.98
CA VAL A 16 -0.26 9.19 1.79
C VAL A 16 -1.42 8.20 1.80
N ARG A 17 -1.26 7.00 1.23
CA ARG A 17 -2.34 5.99 1.22
C ARG A 17 -2.65 5.44 2.60
N PHE A 18 -1.63 5.10 3.38
CA PHE A 18 -1.82 4.71 4.78
C PHE A 18 -2.51 5.82 5.59
N THR A 19 -2.03 7.05 5.45
CA THR A 19 -2.58 8.21 6.19
C THR A 19 -4.03 8.48 5.78
N ALA A 20 -4.35 8.34 4.49
CA ALA A 20 -5.68 8.55 3.95
C ALA A 20 -6.71 7.51 4.43
N ILE A 21 -6.29 6.26 4.66
CA ILE A 21 -7.15 5.26 5.31
C ILE A 21 -7.45 5.70 6.75
N LEU A 22 -6.41 5.99 7.54
CA LEU A 22 -6.52 6.30 8.97
C LEU A 22 -7.32 7.58 9.26
N ASN A 23 -7.33 8.54 8.34
CA ASN A 23 -8.09 9.79 8.49
C ASN A 23 -9.45 9.77 7.76
N GLY A 24 -9.82 8.66 7.12
CA GLY A 24 -11.06 8.51 6.35
C GLY A 24 -11.10 9.30 5.03
N GLY A 25 -9.96 9.82 4.56
CA GLY A 25 -9.84 10.55 3.29
C GLY A 25 -9.88 9.65 2.05
N GLN A 26 -9.59 8.35 2.21
CA GLN A 26 -9.81 7.32 1.19
C GLN A 26 -10.38 6.06 1.83
N SER A 27 -11.26 5.37 1.12
CA SER A 27 -11.73 4.05 1.52
C SER A 27 -10.66 2.98 1.33
N ARG A 28 -10.76 1.89 2.10
CA ARG A 28 -9.88 0.72 1.97
C ARG A 28 -9.96 0.08 0.58
N ASP A 29 -11.15 0.01 -0.03
CA ASP A 29 -11.33 -0.49 -1.41
C ASP A 29 -10.60 0.39 -2.44
N GLU A 30 -10.65 1.71 -2.32
CA GLU A 30 -9.91 2.59 -3.22
C GLU A 30 -8.40 2.38 -3.13
N VAL A 31 -7.89 2.14 -1.92
CA VAL A 31 -6.46 1.90 -1.69
C VAL A 31 -6.04 0.49 -2.12
N ASP A 32 -6.85 -0.54 -1.88
CA ASP A 32 -6.63 -1.89 -2.41
C ASP A 32 -6.50 -1.85 -3.94
N ARG A 33 -7.50 -1.29 -4.63
CA ARG A 33 -7.49 -1.26 -6.09
C ARG A 33 -6.29 -0.50 -6.64
N TRP A 34 -5.87 0.56 -5.94
CA TRP A 34 -4.65 1.29 -6.27
C TRP A 34 -3.39 0.42 -6.10
N ALA A 35 -3.24 -0.25 -4.95
CA ALA A 35 -2.08 -1.08 -4.64
C ALA A 35 -1.98 -2.28 -5.58
N THR A 36 -3.09 -2.99 -5.77
CA THR A 36 -3.23 -4.12 -6.69
C THR A 36 -2.85 -3.73 -8.13
N ARG A 37 -3.32 -2.57 -8.62
CA ARG A 37 -2.93 -2.07 -9.96
C ARG A 37 -1.44 -1.71 -10.02
N ALA A 38 -0.89 -1.08 -8.98
CA ALA A 38 0.52 -0.74 -8.93
C ALA A 38 1.39 -2.01 -9.01
N MET A 39 1.07 -3.04 -8.21
CA MET A 39 1.79 -4.32 -8.25
C MET A 39 1.71 -4.99 -9.62
N GLN A 40 0.52 -5.04 -10.25
CA GLN A 40 0.35 -5.58 -11.61
C GLN A 40 1.19 -4.82 -12.64
N THR A 41 1.27 -3.50 -12.51
CA THR A 41 2.04 -2.65 -13.43
C THR A 41 3.55 -2.85 -13.24
N LEU A 42 3.98 -3.22 -12.04
CA LEU A 42 5.39 -3.35 -11.65
C LEU A 42 5.90 -4.79 -11.66
N GLU A 43 5.13 -5.77 -12.14
CA GLU A 43 5.43 -7.22 -12.08
C GLU A 43 6.86 -7.58 -12.55
N TYR A 44 7.38 -6.85 -13.54
CA TYR A 44 8.72 -7.05 -14.11
C TYR A 44 9.66 -5.86 -13.91
N ALA A 45 9.30 -4.92 -13.05
CA ALA A 45 10.12 -3.76 -12.73
C ALA A 45 11.02 -4.04 -11.52
N GLU A 46 12.19 -3.38 -11.49
CA GLU A 46 12.97 -3.32 -10.27
C GLU A 46 12.32 -2.31 -9.32
N VAL A 47 11.89 -2.78 -8.15
CA VAL A 47 11.17 -1.99 -7.15
C VAL A 47 11.90 -2.09 -5.82
N ASP A 48 12.01 -0.95 -5.12
CA ASP A 48 12.49 -0.91 -3.74
C ASP A 48 11.67 -1.88 -2.87
N GLU A 49 12.37 -2.73 -2.10
CA GLU A 49 11.74 -3.78 -1.29
C GLU A 49 10.73 -3.22 -0.28
N THR A 50 10.98 -2.02 0.26
CA THR A 50 10.06 -1.36 1.20
C THR A 50 8.78 -0.91 0.50
N ILE A 51 8.89 -0.39 -0.73
CA ILE A 51 7.73 -0.06 -1.56
C ILE A 51 6.94 -1.33 -1.91
N TRP A 52 7.63 -2.39 -2.32
CA TRP A 52 6.96 -3.65 -2.69
C TRP A 52 6.23 -4.28 -1.49
N TRP A 53 6.87 -4.31 -0.32
CA TRP A 53 6.25 -4.78 0.92
C TRP A 53 5.00 -3.97 1.29
N ALA A 54 5.08 -2.64 1.21
CA ALA A 54 3.96 -1.78 1.56
C ALA A 54 2.78 -1.92 0.59
N LEU A 55 3.05 -2.05 -0.71
CA LEU A 55 2.03 -2.36 -1.71
C LEU A 55 1.36 -3.70 -1.41
N GLY A 56 2.13 -4.70 -0.96
CA GLY A 56 1.59 -5.99 -0.52
C GLY A 56 0.67 -5.89 0.70
N MET A 57 0.97 -5.03 1.67
CA MET A 57 0.08 -4.80 2.83
C MET A 57 -1.20 -4.04 2.47
N LEU A 58 -1.10 -3.11 1.51
CA LEU A 58 -2.23 -2.33 1.04
C LEU A 58 -3.12 -3.11 0.06
N SER A 59 -2.59 -4.13 -0.61
CA SER A 59 -3.38 -5.06 -1.42
C SER A 59 -4.14 -6.01 -0.48
N GLY A 60 -5.46 -6.13 -0.67
CA GLY A 60 -6.37 -6.87 0.20
C GLY A 60 -6.75 -6.14 1.49
N ILE A 61 -6.43 -4.85 1.63
CA ILE A 61 -6.74 -4.08 2.84
C ILE A 61 -8.25 -3.93 3.12
N ASP A 62 -9.07 -4.15 2.09
CA ASP A 62 -10.52 -4.09 2.12
C ASP A 62 -11.19 -5.43 2.46
N LEU A 63 -10.40 -6.50 2.62
CA LEU A 63 -10.91 -7.84 2.94
C LEU A 63 -11.57 -7.89 4.32
N ARG A 64 -12.64 -8.69 4.40
CA ARG A 64 -13.47 -8.96 5.58
C ARG A 64 -13.73 -10.47 5.66
N ASP A 65 -14.01 -10.97 6.87
CA ASP A 65 -14.40 -12.38 7.06
C ASP A 65 -15.73 -12.73 6.37
N GLY A 66 -16.59 -11.74 6.14
CA GLY A 66 -17.86 -11.88 5.45
C GLY A 66 -18.52 -10.53 5.14
N PRO A 67 -19.69 -10.53 4.47
CA PRO A 67 -20.48 -9.33 4.28
C PRO A 67 -20.83 -8.71 5.64
N ASP A 68 -20.64 -7.39 5.76
CA ASP A 68 -20.90 -6.60 6.97
C ASP A 68 -20.06 -6.96 8.22
N GLU A 69 -19.13 -7.93 8.13
CA GLU A 69 -18.15 -8.22 9.18
C GLU A 69 -17.00 -7.19 9.20
N PRO A 70 -16.30 -7.00 10.33
CA PRO A 70 -15.13 -6.12 10.38
C PRO A 70 -14.06 -6.45 9.33
N TYR A 71 -13.23 -5.46 9.01
CA TYR A 71 -12.04 -5.69 8.19
C TYR A 71 -11.10 -6.67 8.89
N LEU A 72 -10.43 -7.53 8.11
CA LEU A 72 -9.39 -8.44 8.61
C LEU A 72 -8.22 -7.69 9.26
N HIS A 73 -8.06 -6.43 8.88
CA HIS A 73 -7.04 -5.53 9.39
C HIS A 73 -7.71 -4.28 9.94
N ASP A 74 -7.66 -4.04 11.24
CA ASP A 74 -8.22 -2.84 11.85
C ASP A 74 -7.33 -1.60 11.66
N ASP A 75 -7.73 -0.45 12.22
CA ASP A 75 -6.96 0.79 12.09
C ASP A 75 -5.67 0.79 12.93
N GLU A 76 -5.62 0.02 14.02
CA GLU A 76 -4.41 -0.13 14.83
C GLU A 76 -3.34 -0.90 14.05
N GLN A 77 -3.73 -1.98 13.37
CA GLN A 77 -2.86 -2.73 12.47
C GLN A 77 -2.34 -1.87 11.31
N VAL A 78 -3.22 -1.06 10.70
CA VAL A 78 -2.82 -0.12 9.64
C VAL A 78 -1.83 0.93 10.14
N LEU A 79 -2.05 1.47 11.34
CA LEU A 79 -1.11 2.39 11.98
C LEU A 79 0.24 1.73 12.30
N GLY A 80 0.22 0.47 12.73
CA GLY A 80 1.42 -0.35 12.94
C GLY A 80 2.24 -0.47 11.66
N TRP A 81 1.60 -0.81 10.54
CA TRP A 81 2.27 -0.90 9.24
C TRP A 81 2.78 0.44 8.73
N LEU A 82 2.05 1.54 8.93
CA LEU A 82 2.55 2.88 8.61
C LEU A 82 3.82 3.23 9.42
N THR A 83 3.84 2.85 10.70
CA THR A 83 5.00 3.08 11.57
C THR A 83 6.20 2.26 11.08
N GLU A 84 5.99 0.97 10.82
CA GLU A 84 7.03 0.10 10.26
C GLU A 84 7.53 0.59 8.90
N PHE A 85 6.63 1.04 8.01
CA PHE A 85 6.98 1.61 6.73
C PHE A 85 7.94 2.80 6.87
N ARG A 86 7.64 3.73 7.79
CA ARG A 86 8.49 4.89 8.07
C ARG A 86 9.86 4.49 8.63
N GLU A 87 9.92 3.45 9.46
CA GLU A 87 11.19 2.93 9.98
C GLU A 87 12.04 2.30 8.88
N ARG A 88 11.45 1.44 8.04
CA ARG A 88 12.11 0.84 6.87
C ARG A 88 12.64 1.92 5.91
N CYS A 89 11.89 2.98 5.67
CA CYS A 89 12.33 4.12 4.84
C CYS A 89 13.56 4.84 5.40
N ARG A 90 13.71 4.91 6.73
CA ARG A 90 14.87 5.53 7.40
C ARG A 90 16.09 4.62 7.43
N ALA A 91 15.89 3.30 7.53
CA ALA A 91 16.97 2.32 7.55
C ALA A 91 17.69 2.18 6.20
N ILE A 92 17.05 2.59 5.11
CA ILE A 92 17.58 2.57 3.73
C ILE A 92 17.95 4.00 3.29
N SER A 93 18.56 4.79 4.18
CA SER A 93 19.11 6.13 3.89
C SER A 93 20.62 6.14 3.96
#